data_AF-A0A3N3S7T5-F1
#
_entry.id   AF-A0A3N3S7T5-F1
#
_cell.length_a   1.000
_cell.length_b   1.000
_cell.length_c   1.000
_cell.angle_alpha   90.00
_cell.angle_beta   90.00
_cell.angle_gamma   90.00
#
_symmetry.space_group_name_H-M   'P 1'
#
loop_
_entity.id
_entity.type
_entity.pdbx_description
1 polymer ?
#
loop_
_entity_poly.entity_id
_entity_poly.type
_entity_poly.pdbx_seq_one_letter_code
_entity_poly.pdbx_strand_id
1 'polypeptide(L)'
;MMKKFFLFFLLLVSVGWPVATHADTATVNDEAGLFTTDQIQSLEQQAEKLNEKIKGRVLIVTTTSNSEEPRDFADNYLRDAVGNDQNGSVLLLDMGQREIYISTSGNMIDYLTDSRIDSILDDVYDQMTNAAYYNAAKAYLSKSATYVEDGVPGGHYRVDEETGKITRYKVLTTVEIIIAVVLALILSLVFYFVTVSRYQLKSGIYKYPVREKSSIKLTEKTDRLTNSFVTTRRIPKSPPPGSGGGGSTTHSSGGGTFGGGGRSF
;
A
#
# COMPACT_ATOMS: atom_id res chain seq x y z
N MET A 1 39.05 23.50 -4.89
CA MET A 1 37.83 24.28 -5.23
C MET A 1 36.72 23.49 -5.93
N MET A 2 36.93 22.21 -6.32
CA MET A 2 35.98 21.45 -7.16
C MET A 2 34.88 20.68 -6.41
N LYS A 3 35.00 20.46 -5.09
CA LYS A 3 33.99 19.73 -4.29
C LYS A 3 32.74 20.56 -3.95
N LYS A 4 32.86 21.88 -3.86
CA LYS A 4 31.74 22.79 -3.57
C LYS A 4 30.82 22.98 -4.79
N PHE A 5 31.37 22.84 -6.00
CA PHE A 5 30.59 22.92 -7.25
C PHE A 5 29.73 21.66 -7.46
N PHE A 6 30.23 20.49 -7.03
CA PHE A 6 29.49 19.22 -7.10
C PHE A 6 28.29 19.17 -6.14
N LEU A 7 28.41 19.78 -4.94
CA LEU A 7 27.30 19.92 -3.99
C LEU A 7 26.21 20.89 -4.47
N PHE A 8 26.57 21.91 -5.25
CA PHE A 8 25.60 22.84 -5.83
C PHE A 8 24.85 22.23 -7.03
N PHE A 9 25.52 21.37 -7.81
CA PHE A 9 24.91 20.62 -8.90
C PHE A 9 23.94 19.52 -8.42
N LEU A 10 24.20 18.92 -7.24
CA LEU A 10 23.29 17.93 -6.64
C LEU A 10 22.01 18.57 -6.06
N LEU A 11 22.07 19.83 -5.61
CA LEU A 11 20.91 20.56 -5.08
C LEU A 11 19.95 21.00 -6.21
N LEU A 12 20.49 21.36 -7.37
CA LEU A 12 19.73 21.92 -8.50
C LEU A 12 18.95 20.86 -9.30
N VAL A 13 19.31 19.58 -9.17
CA VAL A 13 18.60 18.45 -9.80
C VAL A 13 17.36 18.01 -9.00
N SER A 14 17.21 18.47 -7.75
CA SER A 14 16.09 18.07 -6.87
C SER A 14 14.80 18.89 -7.04
N VAL A 15 14.82 19.97 -7.83
CA VAL A 15 13.69 20.92 -7.97
C VAL A 15 12.94 20.76 -9.31
N GLY A 16 13.37 19.82 -10.16
CA GLY A 16 12.86 19.66 -11.52
C GLY A 16 11.93 18.47 -11.73
N TRP A 17 11.15 18.04 -10.73
CA TRP A 17 10.07 17.09 -11.02
C TRP A 17 8.92 17.83 -11.70
N PRO A 18 8.57 17.48 -12.95
CA PRO A 18 7.37 18.01 -13.57
C PRO A 18 6.18 17.58 -12.70
N VAL A 19 5.53 18.55 -12.07
CA VAL A 19 4.19 18.34 -11.55
C VAL A 19 3.34 18.08 -12.79
N ALA A 20 2.88 16.84 -12.95
CA ALA A 20 1.88 16.53 -13.96
C ALA A 20 0.64 17.36 -13.62
N THR A 21 0.45 18.47 -14.35
CA THR A 21 -0.80 19.22 -14.30
C THR A 21 -1.81 18.42 -15.10
N HIS A 22 -2.51 17.52 -14.42
CA HIS A 22 -3.71 16.90 -14.96
C HIS A 22 -4.76 18.00 -15.16
N ALA A 23 -5.60 17.84 -16.19
CA ALA A 23 -6.74 18.72 -16.42
C ALA A 23 -7.50 18.87 -15.10
N ASP A 24 -7.83 20.11 -14.74
CA ASP A 24 -8.41 20.47 -13.44
C ASP A 24 -9.87 19.99 -13.39
N THR A 25 -10.05 18.68 -13.30
CA THR A 25 -11.34 18.03 -13.06
C THR A 25 -11.86 18.52 -11.73
N ALA A 26 -13.08 19.06 -11.70
CA ALA A 26 -13.66 19.57 -10.47
C ALA A 26 -13.77 18.43 -9.44
N THR A 27 -13.49 18.73 -8.18
CA THR A 27 -13.59 17.76 -7.09
C THR A 27 -15.03 17.30 -6.88
N VAL A 28 -16.00 18.19 -7.11
CA VAL A 28 -17.42 17.87 -7.11
C VAL A 28 -18.01 18.30 -8.46
N ASN A 29 -18.45 17.33 -9.25
CA ASN A 29 -19.16 17.56 -10.51
C ASN A 29 -20.64 17.20 -10.32
N ASP A 30 -21.50 18.22 -10.19
CA ASP A 30 -22.92 18.05 -9.91
C ASP A 30 -23.79 18.25 -11.16
N GLU A 31 -23.77 17.29 -12.09
CA GLU A 31 -24.56 17.39 -13.34
C GLU A 31 -26.07 17.18 -13.08
N ALA A 32 -26.41 16.44 -12.02
CA ALA A 32 -27.79 16.18 -11.63
C ALA A 32 -28.44 17.33 -10.82
N GLY A 33 -27.67 18.37 -10.45
CA GLY A 33 -28.17 19.53 -9.70
C GLY A 33 -28.69 19.18 -8.31
N LEU A 34 -28.02 18.23 -7.62
CA LEU A 34 -28.41 17.77 -6.29
C LEU A 34 -27.90 18.67 -5.16
N PHE A 35 -26.93 19.54 -5.44
CA PHE A 35 -26.25 20.35 -4.45
C PHE A 35 -26.40 21.86 -4.72
N THR A 36 -26.43 22.61 -3.64
CA THR A 36 -26.27 24.07 -3.67
C THR A 36 -24.79 24.45 -3.73
N THR A 37 -24.48 25.67 -4.15
CA THR A 37 -23.09 26.17 -4.23
C THR A 37 -22.35 26.09 -2.88
N ASP A 38 -23.02 26.43 -1.78
CA ASP A 38 -22.44 26.34 -0.43
C ASP A 38 -22.13 24.90 -0.02
N GLN A 39 -22.99 23.95 -0.43
CA GLN A 39 -22.79 22.53 -0.20
C GLN A 39 -21.60 21.99 -0.99
N ILE A 40 -21.48 22.38 -2.27
CA ILE A 40 -20.33 22.03 -3.11
C ILE A 40 -19.04 22.50 -2.46
N GLN A 41 -18.95 23.78 -2.07
CA GLN A 41 -17.77 24.33 -1.42
C GLN A 41 -17.41 23.59 -0.13
N SER A 42 -18.43 23.20 0.65
CA SER A 42 -18.23 22.42 1.88
C SER A 42 -17.71 20.99 1.62
N LEU A 43 -18.16 20.35 0.54
CA LEU A 43 -17.67 19.03 0.13
C LEU A 43 -16.24 19.12 -0.39
N GLU A 44 -15.92 20.12 -1.21
CA GLU A 44 -14.56 20.34 -1.72
C GLU A 44 -13.55 20.58 -0.60
N GLN A 45 -13.89 21.38 0.41
CA GLN A 45 -13.02 21.59 1.58
C GLN A 45 -12.77 20.31 2.39
N GLN A 46 -13.76 19.41 2.45
CA GLN A 46 -13.60 18.11 3.13
C GLN A 46 -12.74 17.16 2.29
N ALA A 47 -12.97 17.12 0.98
CA ALA A 47 -12.18 16.35 0.03
C ALA A 47 -10.71 16.78 0.04
N GLU A 48 -10.41 18.08 0.11
CA GLU A 48 -9.03 18.58 0.08
C GLU A 48 -8.18 18.05 1.26
N LYS A 49 -8.76 18.03 2.46
CA LYS A 49 -8.10 17.45 3.65
C LYS A 49 -7.78 15.97 3.45
N LEU A 50 -8.65 15.24 2.75
CA LEU A 50 -8.44 13.84 2.44
C LEU A 50 -7.36 13.68 1.35
N ASN A 51 -7.42 14.48 0.29
CA ASN A 51 -6.45 14.55 -0.81
C ASN A 51 -5.01 14.72 -0.29
N GLU A 52 -4.81 15.63 0.67
CA GLU A 52 -3.51 15.87 1.28
C GLU A 52 -2.94 14.63 1.99
N LYS A 53 -3.79 13.81 2.61
CA LYS A 53 -3.39 12.58 3.32
C LYS A 53 -3.08 11.45 2.33
N ILE A 54 -3.94 11.26 1.34
CA ILE A 54 -3.81 10.14 0.38
C ILE A 54 -2.80 10.44 -0.73
N LYS A 55 -2.33 11.69 -0.86
CA LYS A 55 -1.49 12.16 -1.98
C LYS A 55 -2.11 11.78 -3.32
N GLY A 56 -3.39 12.14 -3.46
CA GLY A 56 -4.29 11.69 -4.52
C GLY A 56 -5.53 12.58 -4.58
N ARG A 57 -6.56 12.15 -5.31
CA ARG A 57 -7.82 12.89 -5.42
C ARG A 57 -9.04 12.04 -5.10
N VAL A 58 -9.88 12.54 -4.20
CA VAL A 58 -11.25 12.04 -4.04
C VAL A 58 -12.22 12.94 -4.80
N LEU A 59 -13.17 12.32 -5.50
CA LEU A 59 -14.09 13.00 -6.41
C LEU A 59 -15.53 12.60 -6.07
N ILE A 60 -16.47 13.50 -6.34
CA ILE A 60 -17.91 13.22 -6.28
C ILE A 60 -18.51 13.62 -7.63
N VAL A 61 -19.27 12.72 -8.23
CA VAL A 61 -19.94 12.94 -9.51
C VAL A 61 -21.40 12.58 -9.36
N THR A 62 -22.29 13.47 -9.78
CA THR A 62 -23.71 13.20 -9.91
C THR A 62 -24.08 13.32 -11.38
N THR A 63 -24.89 12.39 -11.89
CA THR A 63 -25.33 12.44 -13.29
C THR A 63 -26.73 11.88 -13.47
N THR A 64 -27.40 12.26 -14.56
CA THR A 64 -28.74 11.77 -14.95
C THR A 64 -28.75 11.13 -16.34
N SER A 65 -27.65 11.23 -17.07
CA SER A 65 -27.58 10.92 -18.50
C SER A 65 -26.57 9.84 -18.84
N ASN A 66 -26.02 9.14 -17.84
CA ASN A 66 -25.08 8.06 -18.09
C ASN A 66 -25.78 6.90 -18.82
N SER A 67 -25.21 6.50 -19.97
CA SER A 67 -25.66 5.36 -20.78
C SER A 67 -24.71 4.16 -20.73
N GLU A 68 -23.58 4.28 -20.01
CA GLU A 68 -22.59 3.21 -19.80
C GLU A 68 -22.90 2.45 -18.49
N GLU A 69 -22.25 1.29 -18.28
CA GLU A 69 -22.32 0.62 -16.98
C GLU A 69 -21.75 1.57 -15.90
N PRO A 70 -22.44 1.78 -14.75
CA PRO A 70 -22.00 2.78 -13.75
C PRO A 70 -20.59 2.53 -13.22
N ARG A 71 -20.19 1.25 -13.14
CA ARG A 71 -18.82 0.82 -12.85
C ARG A 71 -17.83 1.39 -13.84
N ASP A 72 -18.02 1.11 -15.13
CA ASP A 72 -17.13 1.55 -16.21
C ASP A 72 -17.06 3.08 -16.28
N PHE A 73 -18.21 3.74 -16.11
CA PHE A 73 -18.28 5.21 -16.05
C PHE A 73 -17.41 5.75 -14.90
N ALA A 74 -17.57 5.21 -13.69
CA ALA A 74 -16.81 5.65 -12.52
C ALA A 74 -15.30 5.41 -12.68
N ASP A 75 -14.90 4.26 -13.21
CA ASP A 75 -13.49 3.93 -13.45
C ASP A 75 -12.87 4.86 -14.49
N ASN A 76 -13.58 5.09 -15.60
CA ASN A 76 -13.15 6.02 -16.65
C ASN A 76 -13.03 7.44 -16.10
N TYR A 77 -14.01 7.90 -15.33
CA TYR A 77 -13.98 9.23 -14.71
C TYR A 77 -12.80 9.40 -13.77
N LEU A 78 -12.56 8.41 -12.90
CA LEU A 78 -11.43 8.44 -11.97
C LEU A 78 -10.11 8.42 -12.73
N ARG A 79 -9.97 7.54 -13.73
CA ARG A 79 -8.78 7.45 -14.58
C ARG A 79 -8.47 8.77 -15.27
N ASP A 80 -9.46 9.42 -15.83
CA ASP A 80 -9.25 10.66 -16.57
C ASP A 80 -8.86 11.81 -15.63
N ALA A 81 -9.34 11.78 -14.39
CA ALA A 81 -9.03 12.76 -13.36
C ALA A 81 -7.65 12.59 -12.71
N VAL A 82 -7.22 11.36 -12.41
CA VAL A 82 -5.94 11.11 -11.69
C VAL A 82 -4.87 10.41 -12.52
N GLY A 83 -5.22 9.74 -13.61
CA GLY A 83 -4.34 8.90 -14.41
C GLY A 83 -4.32 7.43 -13.96
N ASN A 84 -3.66 6.57 -14.73
CA ASN A 84 -3.58 5.13 -14.45
C ASN A 84 -2.81 4.85 -13.14
N ASP A 85 -3.42 4.00 -12.31
CA ASP A 85 -2.88 3.52 -11.02
C ASP A 85 -2.47 4.63 -10.03
N GLN A 86 -2.96 5.86 -10.24
CA GLN A 86 -2.75 6.97 -9.32
C GLN A 86 -3.75 6.92 -8.17
N ASN A 87 -3.36 7.53 -7.05
CA ASN A 87 -4.16 7.51 -5.84
C ASN A 87 -5.45 8.30 -6.02
N GLY A 88 -6.59 7.65 -5.86
CA GLY A 88 -7.86 8.36 -5.87
C GLY A 88 -9.07 7.48 -5.68
N SER A 89 -10.21 8.11 -5.46
CA SER A 89 -11.50 7.43 -5.39
C SER A 89 -12.61 8.36 -5.86
N VAL A 90 -13.63 7.83 -6.52
CA VAL A 90 -14.79 8.61 -6.95
C VAL A 90 -16.06 7.98 -6.40
N LEU A 91 -16.94 8.82 -5.87
CA LEU A 91 -18.34 8.48 -5.62
C LEU A 91 -19.17 8.93 -6.82
N LEU A 92 -19.82 7.99 -7.48
CA LEU A 92 -20.82 8.21 -8.51
C LEU A 92 -22.22 8.08 -7.89
N LEU A 93 -23.03 9.11 -8.08
CA LEU A 93 -24.48 9.10 -7.86
C LEU A 93 -25.17 9.16 -9.23
N ASP A 94 -25.46 7.99 -9.81
CA ASP A 94 -26.17 7.89 -11.08
C ASP A 94 -27.68 7.89 -10.83
N MET A 95 -28.28 9.06 -11.03
CA MET A 95 -29.72 9.27 -10.88
C MET A 95 -30.51 8.72 -12.06
N GLY A 96 -29.87 8.52 -13.22
CA GLY A 96 -30.49 7.99 -14.44
C GLY A 96 -30.70 6.47 -14.34
N GLN A 97 -29.65 5.76 -13.93
CA GLN A 97 -29.69 4.30 -13.74
C GLN A 97 -30.06 3.87 -12.31
N ARG A 98 -30.18 4.83 -11.39
CA ARG A 98 -30.45 4.63 -9.96
C ARG A 98 -29.40 3.74 -9.28
N GLU A 99 -28.14 4.07 -9.52
CA GLU A 99 -27.01 3.33 -8.98
C GLU A 99 -26.03 4.26 -8.25
N ILE A 100 -25.56 3.82 -7.10
CA ILE A 100 -24.46 4.41 -6.36
C ILE A 100 -23.24 3.55 -6.65
N TYR A 101 -22.14 4.14 -7.09
CA TYR A 101 -20.91 3.39 -7.31
C TYR A 101 -19.72 4.10 -6.67
N ILE A 102 -18.83 3.34 -6.03
CA ILE A 102 -17.54 3.85 -5.54
C ILE A 102 -16.46 3.15 -6.34
N SER A 103 -15.66 3.91 -7.08
CA SER A 103 -14.43 3.40 -7.71
C SER A 103 -13.21 3.87 -6.94
N THR A 104 -12.19 3.04 -6.86
CA THR A 104 -10.93 3.30 -6.14
C THR A 104 -9.75 2.93 -7.01
N SER A 105 -8.67 3.72 -6.94
CA SER A 105 -7.41 3.46 -7.64
C SER A 105 -6.21 3.78 -6.75
N GLY A 106 -5.05 3.21 -7.10
CA GLY A 106 -3.81 3.38 -6.36
C GLY A 106 -3.92 2.87 -4.92
N ASN A 107 -3.51 3.70 -3.96
CA ASN A 107 -3.57 3.36 -2.53
C ASN A 107 -4.99 3.28 -1.95
N MET A 108 -5.99 3.88 -2.60
CA MET A 108 -7.36 3.89 -2.09
C MET A 108 -7.99 2.51 -2.13
N ILE A 109 -7.53 1.63 -3.02
CA ILE A 109 -7.90 0.20 -3.03
C ILE A 109 -7.53 -0.46 -1.70
N ASP A 110 -6.40 -0.08 -1.09
CA ASP A 110 -5.95 -0.68 0.18
C ASP A 110 -6.62 -0.03 1.40
N TYR A 111 -6.89 1.27 1.34
CA TYR A 111 -7.57 1.99 2.42
C TYR A 111 -9.06 1.66 2.48
N LEU A 112 -9.72 1.59 1.33
CA LEU A 112 -11.14 1.28 1.19
C LEU A 112 -11.31 -0.16 0.71
N THR A 113 -11.11 -1.11 1.62
CA THR A 113 -11.40 -2.53 1.36
C THR A 113 -12.86 -2.75 0.99
N ASP A 114 -13.20 -3.86 0.33
CA ASP A 114 -14.59 -4.15 -0.07
C ASP A 114 -15.57 -4.01 1.10
N SER A 115 -15.23 -4.55 2.27
CA SER A 115 -16.06 -4.42 3.49
C SER A 115 -16.25 -2.98 3.98
N ARG A 116 -15.26 -2.12 3.75
CA ARG A 116 -15.30 -0.69 4.09
C ARG A 116 -16.12 0.07 3.05
N ILE A 117 -15.98 -0.27 1.77
CA ILE A 117 -16.81 0.27 0.68
C ILE A 117 -18.28 -0.08 0.94
N ASP A 118 -18.60 -1.35 1.26
CA ASP A 118 -19.96 -1.76 1.60
C ASP A 118 -20.53 -0.97 2.77
N SER A 119 -19.74 -0.75 3.83
CA SER A 119 -20.18 0.08 4.96
C SER A 119 -20.38 1.55 4.59
N ILE A 120 -19.61 2.07 3.63
CA ILE A 120 -19.85 3.41 3.11
C ILE A 120 -21.14 3.43 2.28
N LEU A 121 -21.33 2.45 1.41
CA LEU A 121 -22.52 2.32 0.57
C LEU A 121 -23.79 2.15 1.41
N ASP A 122 -23.74 1.46 2.55
CA ASP A 122 -24.84 1.39 3.53
C ASP A 122 -25.30 2.79 3.95
N ASP A 123 -24.37 3.60 4.47
CA ASP A 123 -24.68 4.94 4.94
C ASP A 123 -25.13 5.87 3.80
N VAL A 124 -24.46 5.80 2.64
CA VAL A 124 -24.81 6.59 1.46
C VAL A 124 -26.22 6.23 1.01
N TYR A 125 -26.53 4.94 0.90
CA TYR A 125 -27.85 4.43 0.51
C TYR A 125 -28.96 4.91 1.45
N ASP A 126 -28.73 4.84 2.77
CA ASP A 126 -29.68 5.32 3.78
C ASP A 126 -29.97 6.83 3.61
N GLN A 127 -28.97 7.63 3.25
CA GLN A 127 -29.19 9.05 2.96
C GLN A 127 -29.91 9.28 1.61
N MET A 128 -29.58 8.49 0.59
CA MET A 128 -30.20 8.56 -0.75
C MET A 128 -31.69 8.24 -0.71
N THR A 129 -32.11 7.22 0.06
CA THR A 129 -33.54 6.87 0.22
C THR A 129 -34.36 7.98 0.89
N ASN A 130 -33.72 8.79 1.75
CA ASN A 130 -34.32 9.96 2.39
C ASN A 130 -34.20 11.25 1.55
N ALA A 131 -33.77 11.15 0.28
CA ALA A 131 -33.46 12.29 -0.60
C ALA A 131 -32.46 13.29 0.00
N ALA A 132 -31.61 12.84 0.93
CA ALA A 132 -30.62 13.65 1.63
C ALA A 132 -29.27 13.58 0.90
N TYR A 133 -29.23 13.97 -0.38
CA TYR A 133 -28.07 13.80 -1.27
C TYR A 133 -26.76 14.40 -0.73
N TYR A 134 -26.82 15.61 -0.17
CA TYR A 134 -25.64 16.24 0.45
C TYR A 134 -25.08 15.42 1.62
N ASN A 135 -25.96 14.85 2.45
CA ASN A 135 -25.54 14.00 3.55
C ASN A 135 -24.95 12.68 3.04
N ALA A 136 -25.45 12.16 1.92
CA ALA A 136 -24.90 10.97 1.26
C ALA A 136 -23.44 11.22 0.82
N ALA A 137 -23.20 12.30 0.08
CA ALA A 137 -21.86 12.70 -0.34
C ALA A 137 -20.91 12.99 0.85
N LYS A 138 -21.44 13.63 1.90
CA LYS A 138 -20.69 13.89 3.13
C LYS A 138 -20.34 12.60 3.88
N ALA A 139 -21.25 11.63 3.95
CA ALA A 139 -21.02 10.34 4.59
C ALA A 139 -19.86 9.59 3.91
N TYR A 140 -19.83 9.58 2.58
CA TYR A 140 -18.71 9.04 1.80
C TYR A 140 -17.38 9.68 2.17
N LEU A 141 -17.27 11.01 2.14
CA LEU A 141 -16.03 11.71 2.47
C LEU A 141 -15.60 11.48 3.92
N SER A 142 -16.55 11.54 4.86
CA SER A 142 -16.27 11.38 6.29
C SER A 142 -15.78 9.96 6.61
N LYS A 143 -16.49 8.93 6.13
CA LYS A 143 -16.07 7.54 6.36
C LYS A 143 -14.76 7.21 5.65
N SER A 144 -14.57 7.71 4.43
CA SER A 144 -13.30 7.55 3.71
C SER A 144 -12.13 8.16 4.49
N ALA A 145 -12.33 9.35 5.06
CA ALA A 145 -11.33 9.98 5.91
C ALA A 145 -11.04 9.17 7.18
N THR A 146 -12.06 8.62 7.85
CA THR A 146 -11.88 7.74 9.01
C THR A 146 -11.08 6.49 8.64
N TYR A 147 -11.38 5.83 7.52
CA TYR A 147 -10.65 4.62 7.11
C TYR A 147 -9.22 4.89 6.65
N VAL A 148 -8.96 6.06 6.08
CA VAL A 148 -7.59 6.52 5.81
C VAL A 148 -6.83 6.80 7.11
N GLU A 149 -7.50 7.34 8.14
CA GLU A 149 -6.90 7.53 9.47
C GLU A 149 -6.61 6.22 10.21
N ASP A 150 -7.54 5.25 10.13
CA ASP A 150 -7.36 3.91 10.69
C ASP A 150 -6.23 3.12 10.00
N GLY A 151 -5.88 3.53 8.77
CA GLY A 151 -4.87 2.89 7.96
C GLY A 151 -5.37 1.61 7.27
N VAL A 152 -4.47 1.00 6.51
CA VAL A 152 -4.73 -0.27 5.80
C VAL A 152 -4.85 -1.40 6.81
N PRO A 153 -5.93 -2.22 6.77
CA PRO A 153 -6.09 -3.34 7.68
C PRO A 153 -4.91 -4.32 7.63
N GLY A 154 -4.52 -4.84 8.79
CA GLY A 154 -3.45 -5.84 8.89
C GLY A 154 -3.78 -7.10 8.09
N GLY A 155 -2.82 -7.57 7.28
CA GLY A 155 -3.02 -8.75 6.43
C GLY A 155 -3.85 -8.50 5.17
N HIS A 156 -4.06 -7.23 4.80
CA HIS A 156 -4.75 -6.83 3.58
C HIS A 156 -4.11 -7.45 2.31
N TYR A 157 -4.97 -7.79 1.36
CA TYR A 157 -4.60 -8.33 0.07
C TYR A 157 -5.58 -7.85 -1.01
N ARG A 158 -5.08 -7.67 -2.23
CA ARG A 158 -5.88 -7.42 -3.41
C ARG A 158 -6.08 -8.72 -4.18
N VAL A 159 -7.28 -8.93 -4.71
CA VAL A 159 -7.62 -10.07 -5.57
C VAL A 159 -8.03 -9.53 -6.93
N ASP A 160 -7.27 -9.88 -7.96
CA ASP A 160 -7.68 -9.61 -9.34
C ASP A 160 -8.86 -10.52 -9.73
N GLU A 161 -10.00 -9.93 -10.09
CA GLU A 161 -11.24 -10.64 -10.46
C GLU A 161 -11.08 -11.47 -11.73
N GLU A 162 -10.30 -11.00 -12.70
CA GLU A 162 -10.10 -11.69 -13.98
C GLU A 162 -9.08 -12.81 -13.87
N THR A 163 -7.97 -12.55 -13.17
CA THR A 163 -6.84 -13.48 -13.13
C THR A 163 -6.76 -14.33 -11.86
N GLY A 164 -7.54 -13.99 -10.83
CA GLY A 164 -7.52 -14.64 -9.52
C GLY A 164 -6.20 -14.42 -8.76
N LYS A 165 -5.35 -13.50 -9.20
CA LYS A 165 -4.05 -13.23 -8.58
C LYS A 165 -4.23 -12.49 -7.26
N ILE A 166 -3.65 -13.06 -6.20
CA ILE A 166 -3.66 -12.46 -4.87
C ILE A 166 -2.34 -11.70 -4.67
N THR A 167 -2.41 -10.37 -4.57
CA THR A 167 -1.27 -9.52 -4.21
C THR A 167 -1.43 -9.06 -2.77
N ARG A 168 -0.47 -9.39 -1.89
CA ARG A 168 -0.55 -9.01 -0.48
C ARG A 168 0.08 -7.64 -0.26
N TYR A 169 -0.65 -6.78 0.44
CA TYR A 169 -0.12 -5.49 0.88
C TYR A 169 0.82 -5.72 2.05
N LYS A 170 2.11 -5.43 1.84
CA LYS A 170 3.16 -5.65 2.85
C LYS A 170 3.37 -4.35 3.63
N VAL A 171 2.75 -4.27 4.80
CA VAL A 171 3.05 -3.21 5.77
C VAL A 171 4.24 -3.66 6.60
N LEU A 172 5.27 -2.81 6.72
CA LEU A 172 6.31 -2.98 7.74
C LEU A 172 5.65 -2.76 9.10
N THR A 173 5.40 -3.84 9.81
CA THR A 173 4.82 -3.74 11.15
C THR A 173 5.81 -3.03 12.07
N THR A 174 5.32 -2.23 13.03
CA THR A 174 6.17 -1.51 13.99
C THR A 174 7.16 -2.45 14.71
N VAL A 175 6.74 -3.70 14.92
CA VAL A 175 7.57 -4.76 15.48
C VAL A 175 8.75 -5.11 14.57
N GLU A 176 8.55 -5.23 13.25
CA GLU A 176 9.63 -5.49 12.29
C GLU A 176 10.65 -4.34 12.26
N ILE A 177 10.18 -3.09 12.36
CA ILE A 177 11.07 -1.92 12.44
C ILE A 177 11.92 -1.97 13.71
N ILE A 178 11.30 -2.28 14.86
CA ILE A 178 12.02 -2.41 16.13
C ILE A 178 13.06 -3.54 16.05
N ILE A 179 12.69 -4.71 15.50
CA ILE A 179 13.61 -5.83 15.31
C ILE A 179 14.77 -5.42 14.41
N ALA A 180 14.51 -4.72 13.30
CA ALA A 180 15.55 -4.24 12.40
C ALA A 180 16.52 -3.28 13.10
N VAL A 181 16.01 -2.33 13.88
CA VAL A 181 16.84 -1.38 14.67
C VAL A 181 17.68 -2.12 15.72
N VAL A 182 17.08 -3.09 16.43
CA VAL A 182 17.79 -3.89 17.44
C VAL A 182 18.89 -4.73 16.79
N LEU A 183 18.62 -5.39 15.66
CA LEU A 183 19.63 -6.16 14.93
C LEU A 183 20.76 -5.27 14.40
N ALA A 184 20.43 -4.08 13.89
CA ALA A 184 21.43 -3.10 13.44
C ALA A 184 22.34 -2.65 14.60
N LEU A 185 21.77 -2.39 15.78
CA LEU A 185 22.53 -2.08 16.99
C LEU A 185 23.44 -3.22 17.43
N ILE A 186 22.95 -4.46 17.43
CA ILE A 186 23.74 -5.64 17.78
C ILE A 186 24.94 -5.79 16.83
N LEU A 187 24.71 -5.70 15.52
CA LEU A 187 25.77 -5.81 14.52
C LEU A 187 26.82 -4.68 14.66
N SER A 188 26.37 -3.45 14.92
CA SER A 188 27.25 -2.31 15.18
C SER A 188 28.12 -2.52 16.41
N LEU A 189 27.54 -3.00 17.52
CA LEU A 189 28.28 -3.31 18.74
C LEU A 189 29.29 -4.43 18.53
N VAL A 190 28.89 -5.53 17.87
CA VAL A 190 29.80 -6.64 17.54
C VAL A 190 30.99 -6.13 16.70
N PHE A 191 30.72 -5.32 15.68
CA PHE A 191 31.77 -4.74 14.85
C PHE A 191 32.72 -3.83 15.65
N TYR A 192 32.18 -2.99 16.53
CA TYR A 192 32.96 -2.15 17.44
C TYR A 192 33.86 -2.98 18.37
N PHE A 193 33.30 -3.99 19.04
CA PHE A 193 34.06 -4.84 19.97
C PHE A 193 35.12 -5.69 19.26
N VAL A 194 34.83 -6.26 18.09
CA VAL A 194 35.83 -6.98 17.28
C VAL A 194 36.98 -6.06 16.89
N THR A 195 36.66 -4.84 16.46
CA THR A 195 37.65 -3.83 16.06
C THR A 195 38.53 -3.47 17.25
N VAL A 196 37.94 -3.08 18.38
CA VAL A 196 38.69 -2.75 19.62
C VAL A 196 39.52 -3.94 20.10
N SER A 197 38.98 -5.16 20.09
CA SER A 197 39.73 -6.36 20.48
C SER A 197 40.93 -6.64 19.58
N ARG A 198 40.83 -6.36 18.27
CA ARG A 198 41.97 -6.48 17.34
C ARG A 198 43.03 -5.41 17.60
N TYR A 199 42.63 -4.17 17.87
CA TYR A 199 43.57 -3.07 18.16
C TYR A 199 44.23 -3.19 19.54
N GLN A 200 43.55 -3.76 20.53
CA GLN A 200 44.12 -3.95 21.86
C GLN A 200 45.19 -5.05 21.92
N LEU A 201 45.40 -5.84 20.84
CA LEU A 201 46.43 -6.88 20.72
C LEU A 201 46.51 -7.86 21.92
N LYS A 202 45.43 -7.98 22.72
CA LYS A 202 45.40 -8.84 23.91
C LYS A 202 45.27 -10.32 23.57
N SER A 203 44.91 -10.66 22.33
CA SER A 203 44.88 -12.05 21.87
C SER A 203 46.20 -12.43 21.20
N GLY A 204 47.05 -13.13 21.94
CA GLY A 204 48.06 -14.00 21.38
C GLY A 204 49.48 -13.65 21.77
N ILE A 205 49.92 -14.17 22.92
CA ILE A 205 51.34 -14.55 23.05
C ILE A 205 51.60 -15.48 21.86
N TYR A 206 52.50 -15.07 20.97
CA TYR A 206 52.89 -15.84 19.79
C TYR A 206 53.17 -17.30 20.19
N LYS A 207 52.26 -18.21 19.86
CA LYS A 207 52.49 -19.65 20.00
C LYS A 207 53.11 -20.14 18.71
N TYR A 208 54.39 -20.48 18.77
CA TYR A 208 55.09 -21.09 17.66
C TYR A 208 54.37 -22.39 17.22
N PRO A 209 53.95 -22.52 15.95
CA PRO A 209 53.21 -23.69 15.47
C PRO A 209 54.18 -24.86 15.31
N VAL A 210 54.45 -25.56 16.42
CA VAL A 210 55.31 -26.75 16.45
C VAL A 210 54.82 -27.81 15.46
N ARG A 211 53.51 -27.88 15.17
CA ARG A 211 52.92 -28.87 14.24
C ARG A 211 53.21 -28.63 12.76
N GLU A 212 53.44 -27.39 12.33
CA GLU A 212 53.75 -27.08 10.92
C GLU A 212 55.25 -27.14 10.62
N LYS A 213 56.08 -26.88 11.65
CA LYS A 213 57.54 -26.83 11.53
C LYS A 213 58.26 -28.04 12.14
N SER A 214 57.52 -28.99 12.70
CA SER A 214 58.01 -30.31 13.11
C SER A 214 57.47 -31.35 12.12
N SER A 215 58.34 -32.13 11.50
CA SER A 215 57.94 -33.28 10.70
C SER A 215 57.91 -34.54 11.56
N ILE A 216 56.74 -35.18 11.62
CA ILE A 216 56.56 -36.48 12.26
C ILE A 216 56.02 -37.41 11.16
N LYS A 217 56.79 -38.45 10.81
CA LYS A 217 56.35 -39.51 9.89
C LYS A 217 55.56 -40.55 10.69
N LEU A 218 54.23 -40.45 10.68
CA LEU A 218 53.36 -41.54 11.09
C LEU A 218 53.31 -42.56 9.94
N THR A 219 53.82 -43.77 10.20
CA THR A 219 53.92 -44.85 9.19
C THR A 219 52.62 -45.60 8.97
N GLU A 220 51.67 -45.54 9.91
CA GLU A 220 50.35 -46.11 9.72
C GLU A 220 49.26 -45.17 10.22
N LYS A 221 48.32 -44.90 9.32
CA LYS A 221 47.06 -44.21 9.61
C LYS A 221 45.95 -45.05 8.99
N THR A 222 45.27 -45.82 9.82
CA THR A 222 44.06 -46.56 9.42
C THR A 222 42.86 -45.78 9.94
N ASP A 223 42.12 -45.16 9.01
CA ASP A 223 40.85 -44.53 9.31
C ASP A 223 39.75 -45.36 8.64
N ARG A 224 38.88 -45.96 9.45
CA ARG A 224 37.82 -46.85 8.97
C ARG A 224 36.49 -46.25 9.39
N LEU A 225 35.88 -45.52 8.48
CA LEU A 225 34.50 -45.06 8.59
C LEU A 225 33.60 -46.30 8.56
N THR A 226 33.12 -46.74 9.72
CA THR A 226 32.39 -48.01 9.80
C THR A 226 30.90 -47.86 9.61
N ASN A 227 30.29 -46.71 9.90
CA ASN A 227 28.87 -46.47 9.63
C ASN A 227 28.56 -44.98 9.52
N SER A 228 27.72 -44.61 8.55
CA SER A 228 27.06 -43.30 8.47
C SER A 228 25.56 -43.57 8.40
N PHE A 229 24.80 -43.03 9.33
CA PHE A 229 23.34 -43.08 9.33
C PHE A 229 22.82 -41.68 9.06
N VAL A 230 22.21 -41.49 7.88
CA VAL A 230 21.44 -40.29 7.56
C VAL A 230 19.97 -40.64 7.68
N THR A 231 19.28 -40.06 8.66
CA THR A 231 17.83 -40.20 8.79
C THR A 231 17.17 -38.94 8.28
N THR A 232 16.43 -39.06 7.17
CA THR A 232 15.55 -38.01 6.66
C THR A 232 14.12 -38.26 7.13
N ARG A 233 13.49 -37.23 7.70
CA ARG A 233 12.07 -37.21 8.02
C ARG A 233 11.42 -36.07 7.26
N ARG A 234 10.28 -36.34 6.61
CA ARG A 234 9.43 -35.31 6.03
C ARG A 234 8.59 -34.67 7.15
N ILE A 235 8.66 -33.35 7.28
CA ILE A 235 7.79 -32.58 8.17
C ILE A 235 6.46 -32.36 7.41
N PRO A 236 5.32 -32.87 7.90
CA PRO A 236 4.01 -32.52 7.33
C PRO A 236 3.64 -31.06 7.61
N LYS A 237 2.95 -30.48 6.63
CA LYS A 237 2.59 -29.06 6.51
C LYS A 237 1.58 -28.61 7.56
N SER A 238 1.65 -27.33 7.93
CA SER A 238 0.44 -26.58 8.31
C SER A 238 -0.12 -25.90 7.05
N PRO A 239 -1.43 -25.98 6.77
CA PRO A 239 -2.05 -24.97 5.91
C PRO A 239 -1.86 -23.60 6.58
N PRO A 240 -1.68 -22.51 5.83
CA PRO A 240 -1.69 -21.18 6.41
C PRO A 240 -3.04 -20.98 7.14
N PRO A 241 -3.05 -20.32 8.30
CA PRO A 241 -4.29 -20.00 8.99
C PRO A 241 -5.17 -19.18 8.04
N GLY A 242 -6.47 -19.51 8.04
CA GLY A 242 -7.48 -18.67 7.42
C GLY A 242 -7.40 -17.30 8.07
N SER A 243 -6.79 -16.36 7.36
CA SER A 243 -6.82 -14.95 7.72
C SER A 243 -8.16 -14.44 7.22
N GLY A 244 -9.09 -14.23 8.14
CA GLY A 244 -10.15 -13.26 7.92
C GLY A 244 -9.48 -11.91 7.77
N GLY A 245 -9.07 -11.58 6.55
CA GLY A 245 -8.48 -10.30 6.19
C GLY A 245 -9.42 -9.64 5.20
N GLY A 246 -9.80 -8.39 5.48
CA GLY A 246 -10.56 -7.56 4.55
C GLY A 246 -9.75 -7.34 3.28
N GLY A 247 -9.93 -8.23 2.31
CA GLY A 247 -9.37 -8.08 0.98
C GLY A 247 -10.11 -7.01 0.19
N SER A 248 -9.48 -6.57 -0.90
CA SER A 248 -10.15 -5.79 -1.94
C SER A 248 -10.17 -6.60 -3.22
N THR A 249 -11.29 -6.65 -3.92
CA THR A 249 -11.28 -7.09 -5.31
C THR A 249 -10.79 -5.96 -6.21
N THR A 250 -10.13 -6.34 -7.29
CA THR A 250 -9.60 -5.42 -8.29
C THR A 250 -9.86 -5.95 -9.68
N HIS A 251 -10.06 -5.05 -10.63
CA HIS A 251 -10.24 -5.34 -12.05
C HIS A 251 -9.44 -4.34 -12.88
N SER A 252 -9.28 -4.64 -14.17
CA SER A 252 -8.53 -3.80 -15.09
C SER A 252 -9.46 -3.12 -16.08
N SER A 253 -9.43 -1.79 -16.15
CA SER A 253 -10.21 -1.02 -17.12
C SER A 253 -9.36 0.05 -17.80
N GLY A 254 -9.32 0.05 -19.14
CA GLY A 254 -8.54 1.00 -19.96
C GLY A 254 -7.07 1.18 -19.55
N GLY A 255 -6.45 0.12 -18.99
CA GLY A 255 -5.04 0.10 -18.60
C GLY A 255 -4.74 0.60 -17.18
N GLY A 256 -5.75 0.87 -16.36
CA GLY A 256 -5.60 1.10 -14.92
C GLY A 256 -6.17 -0.05 -14.08
N THR A 257 -5.68 -0.19 -12.86
CA THR A 257 -6.22 -1.09 -11.84
C THR A 257 -7.22 -0.33 -10.98
N PHE A 258 -8.43 -0.88 -10.88
CA PHE A 258 -9.50 -0.31 -10.07
C PHE A 258 -9.99 -1.34 -9.07
N GLY A 259 -10.43 -0.87 -7.92
CA GLY A 259 -11.33 -1.61 -7.03
C GLY A 259 -12.62 -0.81 -6.92
N GLY A 260 -13.62 -1.33 -6.22
CA GLY A 260 -14.86 -0.58 -6.07
C GLY A 260 -16.05 -1.45 -5.69
N GLY A 261 -17.18 -0.80 -5.49
CA GLY A 261 -18.44 -1.46 -5.18
C GLY A 261 -19.62 -0.59 -5.57
N GLY A 262 -20.70 -1.24 -6.01
CA GLY A 262 -21.92 -0.61 -6.45
C GLY A 262 -23.14 -1.05 -5.65
N ARG A 263 -24.16 -0.19 -5.60
CA ARG A 263 -25.46 -0.50 -5.00
C ARG A 263 -26.58 0.27 -5.71
N SER A 264 -27.61 -0.44 -6.16
CA SER A 264 -28.81 0.15 -6.75
C SER A 264 -29.79 0.63 -5.68
N PHE A 265 -30.57 1.69 -5.96
CA PHE A 265 -31.55 2.29 -5.05
C PHE A 265 -32.89 2.68 -5.67
#